data_AF-A0A108CSL6-F1
#
_entry.id   AF-A0A108CSL6-F1
#
_cell.length_a   1.000
_cell.length_b   1.000
_cell.length_c   1.000
_cell.angle_alpha   90.00
_cell.angle_beta   90.00
_cell.angle_gamma   90.00
#
_symmetry.space_group_name_H-M   'P 1'
#
loop_
_entity.id
_entity.type
_entity.pdbx_description
1 polymer ?
#
loop_
_entity_poly.entity_id
_entity_poly.type
_entity_poly.pdbx_seq_one_letter_code
_entity_poly.pdbx_strand_id
1 'polypeptide(L)'
;MTPLAGERAGALGALAGADALVAIEPEPGIRGDWYNLKWIPLTHNGSGDHLCVDLDPDEGGRIGQVIRVWHDSPERELVAKRVGEWLARGVPG
;
A
#
# COMPACT_ATOMS: atom_id res chain seq x y z
N MET A 1 17.11 13.81 0.29
CA MET A 1 16.22 14.33 -0.76
C MET A 1 15.33 13.19 -1.20
N THR A 2 14.20 13.00 -0.51
CA THR A 2 13.21 11.96 -0.83
C THR A 2 12.47 12.37 -2.10
N PRO A 3 12.27 11.49 -3.10
CA PRO A 3 11.55 11.89 -4.30
C PRO A 3 10.08 12.17 -3.97
N LEU A 4 9.53 13.17 -4.65
CA LEU A 4 8.13 13.58 -4.54
C LEU A 4 7.21 12.60 -5.28
N ALA A 5 5.97 12.49 -4.80
CA ALA A 5 4.94 11.59 -5.30
C ALA A 5 4.82 11.61 -6.84
N GLY A 6 5.04 10.46 -7.49
CA GLY A 6 4.79 10.28 -8.92
C GLY A 6 5.72 9.33 -9.68
N GLU A 7 6.87 8.92 -9.13
CA GLU A 7 7.72 7.93 -9.80
C GLU A 7 7.20 6.52 -9.52
N ARG A 8 6.64 5.89 -10.56
CA ARG A 8 6.36 4.45 -10.58
C ARG A 8 7.62 3.71 -10.11
N ALA A 9 7.51 2.91 -9.06
CA ALA A 9 8.54 1.93 -8.71
C ALA A 9 8.59 0.86 -9.81
N GLY A 10 9.24 1.20 -10.91
CA GLY A 10 9.52 0.33 -12.04
C GLY A 10 11.02 0.17 -12.19
N ALA A 11 11.51 -1.00 -11.79
CA ALA A 11 12.85 -1.52 -12.05
C ALA A 11 14.05 -0.77 -11.42
N LEU A 12 14.40 -1.18 -10.19
CA LEU A 12 15.82 -1.22 -9.79
C LEU A 12 16.47 -2.45 -10.46
N GLY A 13 16.73 -2.32 -11.76
CA GLY A 13 17.67 -3.17 -12.47
C GLY A 13 19.10 -2.79 -12.09
N ALA A 14 19.78 -3.73 -11.44
CA ALA A 14 21.24 -3.90 -11.35
C ALA A 14 22.10 -2.74 -10.80
N LEU A 15 22.44 -2.83 -9.50
CA LEU A 15 23.78 -2.53 -9.03
C LEU A 15 24.29 -3.70 -8.19
N ALA A 16 25.47 -4.17 -8.57
CA ALA A 16 26.13 -5.34 -8.04
C ALA A 16 26.81 -5.05 -6.69
N GLY A 17 26.77 -6.04 -5.78
CA GLY A 17 27.79 -6.23 -4.75
C GLY A 17 27.46 -5.72 -3.34
N ALA A 18 27.43 -6.70 -2.41
CA ALA A 18 27.38 -6.59 -0.94
C ALA A 18 26.08 -6.00 -0.34
N ASP A 19 25.47 -6.80 0.54
CA ASP A 19 24.19 -6.60 1.22
C ASP A 19 22.96 -6.57 0.30
N ALA A 20 22.39 -7.75 0.08
CA ALA A 20 21.03 -7.89 -0.45
C ALA A 20 20.06 -7.22 0.52
N LEU A 21 19.79 -5.93 0.32
CA LEU A 21 18.61 -5.27 0.85
C LEU A 21 17.41 -6.10 0.40
N VAL A 22 16.76 -6.79 1.34
CA VAL A 22 15.50 -7.47 1.06
C VAL A 22 14.50 -6.37 0.71
N ALA A 23 14.18 -6.24 -0.57
CA ALA A 23 13.11 -5.37 -1.01
C ALA A 23 11.81 -5.93 -0.44
N ILE A 24 11.17 -5.16 0.45
CA ILE A 24 9.83 -5.49 0.96
C ILE A 24 8.85 -5.02 -0.10
N GLU A 25 8.43 -5.95 -0.94
CA GLU A 25 7.51 -5.70 -2.04
C GLU A 25 6.06 -5.57 -1.54
N PRO A 26 5.23 -4.74 -2.19
CA PRO A 26 3.79 -4.74 -1.94
C PRO A 26 3.17 -6.11 -2.27
N GLU A 27 2.08 -6.46 -1.61
CA GLU A 27 1.31 -7.63 -1.99
C GLU A 27 0.71 -7.48 -3.41
N PRO A 28 0.52 -8.59 -4.14
CA PRO A 28 -0.03 -8.57 -5.50
C PRO A 28 -1.33 -7.77 -5.62
N GLY A 29 -1.44 -6.96 -6.68
CA GLY A 29 -2.60 -6.09 -6.91
C GLY A 29 -2.57 -4.77 -6.15
N ILE A 30 -1.46 -4.45 -5.46
CA ILE A 30 -1.20 -3.14 -4.84
C ILE A 30 0.01 -2.52 -5.52
N ARG A 31 -0.07 -1.23 -5.87
CA ARG A 31 1.07 -0.50 -6.43
C ARG A 31 2.20 -0.35 -5.41
N GLY A 32 3.45 -0.45 -5.85
CA GLY A 32 4.64 -0.17 -5.04
C GLY A 32 4.93 1.32 -4.81
N ASP A 33 3.90 2.16 -4.75
CA ASP A 33 4.07 3.60 -4.51
C ASP A 33 4.36 3.86 -3.02
N TRP A 34 5.23 4.83 -2.70
CA TRP A 34 5.39 5.29 -1.32
C TRP A 34 4.08 5.92 -0.80
N TYR A 35 3.44 6.73 -1.63
CA TYR A 35 2.10 7.29 -1.40
C TYR A 35 1.37 7.50 -2.72
N ASN A 36 0.04 7.31 -2.73
CA ASN A 36 -0.82 7.55 -3.87
C ASN A 36 -2.04 8.38 -3.43
N LEU A 37 -2.34 9.48 -4.12
CA LEU A 37 -3.47 10.37 -3.80
C LEU A 37 -4.84 9.67 -3.88
N LYS A 38 -4.91 8.50 -4.51
CA LYS A 38 -6.11 7.67 -4.63
C LYS A 38 -6.20 6.57 -3.56
N TRP A 39 -5.27 6.54 -2.60
CA TRP A 39 -5.37 5.74 -1.38
C TRP A 39 -6.02 6.57 -0.28
N ILE A 40 -7.34 6.43 -0.13
CA ILE A 40 -8.14 7.30 0.74
C ILE A 40 -8.11 6.75 2.18
N PRO A 41 -7.55 7.48 3.17
CA PRO A 41 -7.47 6.99 4.54
C PRO A 41 -8.84 6.77 5.17
N LEU A 42 -9.04 5.59 5.77
CA LEU A 42 -10.21 5.25 6.59
C LEU A 42 -9.96 5.42 8.09
N THR A 43 -8.71 5.17 8.51
CA THR A 43 -8.31 5.13 9.91
C THR A 43 -7.00 5.88 10.10
N HIS A 44 -6.68 6.21 11.33
CA HIS A 44 -5.38 6.74 11.74
C HIS A 44 -5.04 6.16 13.11
N ASN A 45 -3.81 5.68 13.29
CA ASN A 45 -3.37 5.08 14.56
C ASN A 45 -2.72 6.06 15.54
N GLY A 46 -2.61 7.35 15.21
CA GLY A 46 -1.92 8.36 16.03
C GLY A 46 -0.44 8.55 15.69
N SER A 47 0.15 7.64 14.93
CA SER A 47 1.59 7.62 14.57
C SER A 47 1.86 7.74 13.08
N GLY A 48 0.81 7.89 12.26
CA GLY A 48 0.94 8.12 10.81
C GLY A 48 0.60 6.93 9.93
N ASP A 49 0.25 5.77 10.51
CA ASP A 49 -0.17 4.62 9.72
C ASP A 49 -1.68 4.65 9.47
N HIS A 50 -2.06 4.13 8.30
CA HIS A 50 -3.42 4.19 7.81
C HIS A 50 -3.86 2.86 7.22
N LEU A 51 -5.12 2.51 7.45
CA LEU A 51 -5.85 1.68 6.49
C LEU A 51 -6.46 2.61 5.44
N CYS A 52 -6.25 2.30 4.16
CA CYS A 52 -6.74 3.10 3.05
C CYS A 52 -7.68 2.29 2.15
N VAL A 53 -8.70 2.95 1.59
CA VAL A 53 -9.40 2.45 0.41
C VAL A 53 -8.53 2.73 -0.80
N ASP A 54 -8.15 1.69 -1.53
CA ASP A 54 -7.35 1.79 -2.73
C ASP A 54 -8.25 1.97 -3.97
N LEU A 55 -8.17 3.15 -4.59
CA LEU A 55 -8.88 3.49 -5.83
C LEU A 55 -7.97 3.46 -7.08
N ASP A 56 -6.73 2.96 -6.96
CA ASP A 56 -5.78 2.79 -8.06
C ASP A 56 -4.92 1.53 -7.89
N PRO A 57 -5.56 0.34 -7.77
CA PRO A 57 -4.84 -0.90 -7.61
C PRO A 57 -3.96 -1.21 -8.82
N ASP A 58 -2.97 -2.06 -8.62
CA ASP A 58 -2.18 -2.59 -9.73
C ASP A 58 -2.91 -3.78 -10.42
N GLU A 59 -2.29 -4.34 -11.45
CA GLU A 59 -2.80 -5.52 -12.14
C GLU A 59 -3.13 -6.66 -11.16
N GLY A 60 -4.32 -7.25 -11.32
CA GLY A 60 -4.84 -8.29 -10.43
C GLY A 60 -5.51 -7.78 -9.16
N GLY A 61 -5.37 -6.49 -8.83
CA GLY A 61 -6.05 -5.86 -7.70
C GLY A 61 -7.49 -5.43 -7.99
N ARG A 62 -8.15 -4.85 -7.00
CA ARG A 62 -9.57 -4.47 -7.07
C ARG A 62 -9.80 -3.05 -6.55
N ILE A 63 -10.43 -2.20 -7.37
CA ILE A 63 -10.86 -0.86 -6.94
C ILE A 63 -11.78 -1.01 -5.73
N GLY A 64 -11.44 -0.32 -4.65
CA GLY A 64 -12.16 -0.37 -3.38
C GLY A 64 -11.66 -1.47 -2.43
N GLN A 65 -10.55 -2.14 -2.71
CA GLN A 65 -9.84 -2.97 -1.72
C GLN A 65 -9.32 -2.10 -0.57
N VAL A 66 -9.10 -2.71 0.60
CA VAL A 66 -8.54 -2.04 1.77
C VAL A 66 -7.11 -2.50 1.94
N ILE A 67 -6.18 -1.55 1.99
CA ILE A 67 -4.75 -1.80 2.14
C ILE A 67 -4.22 -1.14 3.43
N ARG A 68 -3.10 -1.64 3.94
CA ARG A 68 -2.31 -0.97 4.98
C ARG A 68 -1.21 -0.13 4.35
N VAL A 69 -1.10 1.11 4.80
CA VAL A 69 -0.06 2.07 4.42
C VAL A 69 0.71 2.45 5.69
N TRP A 70 1.96 2.04 5.74
CA TRP A 70 2.92 2.39 6.79
C TRP A 70 3.60 3.72 6.46
N HIS A 71 3.82 4.56 7.46
CA HIS A 71 4.49 5.85 7.28
C HIS A 71 6.01 5.73 7.10
N ASP A 72 6.61 4.63 7.58
CA ASP A 72 8.06 4.40 7.67
C ASP A 72 8.53 3.12 6.94
N SER A 73 7.60 2.35 6.36
CA SER A 73 7.90 1.12 5.61
C SER A 73 7.27 1.16 4.21
N PRO A 74 7.96 0.63 3.17
CA PRO A 74 7.39 0.49 1.82
C PRO A 74 6.38 -0.65 1.71
N GLU A 75 6.26 -1.53 2.71
CA GLU A 75 5.35 -2.67 2.71
C GLU A 75 3.89 -2.25 2.49
N ARG A 76 3.14 -2.96 1.65
CA ARG A 76 1.72 -2.73 1.44
C ARG A 76 0.97 -4.06 1.52
N GLU A 77 0.04 -4.15 2.45
CA GLU A 77 -0.67 -5.41 2.75
C GLU A 77 -2.15 -5.28 2.39
N LEU A 78 -2.73 -6.32 1.78
CA LEU A 78 -4.15 -6.41 1.49
C LEU A 78 -4.93 -6.83 2.75
N VAL A 79 -5.73 -5.91 3.28
CA VAL A 79 -6.50 -6.13 4.51
C VAL A 79 -7.90 -6.69 4.23
N ALA A 80 -8.53 -6.27 3.12
CA ALA A 80 -9.80 -6.79 2.66
C ALA A 80 -9.98 -6.55 1.16
N LYS A 81 -10.75 -7.42 0.47
CA LYS A 81 -10.98 -7.29 -0.98
C LYS A 81 -11.95 -6.16 -1.33
N ARG A 82 -12.78 -5.72 -0.38
CA ARG A 82 -13.75 -4.65 -0.56
C ARG A 82 -13.92 -3.87 0.75
N VAL A 83 -14.06 -2.55 0.67
CA VAL A 83 -14.35 -1.70 1.85
C VAL A 83 -15.61 -2.15 2.61
N GLY A 84 -16.65 -2.62 1.92
CA GLY A 84 -17.86 -3.15 2.55
C GLY A 84 -17.62 -4.43 3.37
N GLU A 85 -16.71 -5.31 2.92
CA GLU A 85 -16.31 -6.50 3.67
C GLU A 85 -15.59 -6.10 4.96
N TRP A 86 -14.70 -5.11 4.87
CA TRP A 86 -13.98 -4.60 6.03
C TRP A 86 -14.91 -3.93 7.05
N LEU A 87 -15.83 -3.05 6.60
CA LEU A 87 -16.81 -2.38 7.45
C LEU A 87 -17.71 -3.38 8.19
N ALA A 88 -18.13 -4.46 7.52
CA ALA A 88 -18.97 -5.48 8.12
C ALA A 88 -18.32 -6.22 9.30
N ARG A 89 -16.98 -6.22 9.42
CA ARG A 89 -16.27 -6.83 10.56
C ARG A 89 -16.48 -6.04 11.86
N GLY A 90 -16.79 -4.75 11.78
CA GLY A 90 -16.93 -3.84 12.91
C GLY A 90 -18.37 -3.59 13.36
N VAL A 91 -19.37 -4.20 12.71
CA VAL A 91 -20.78 -4.11 13.13
C VAL A 91 -21.14 -5.40 13.87
N PRO A 92 -21.22 -5.40 15.22
CA PRO A 92 -21.89 -6.48 15.93
C PRO A 92 -23.36 -6.48 15.48
N GLY A 93 -23.88 -7.65 15.13
CA GLY A 93 -25.32 -7.85 14.86
C GLY A 93 -26.18 -7.63 16.10
#